data_AF-T0Z2I1-F1
#
_entry.id   AF-T0Z2I1-F1
#
_cell.length_a   1.000
_cell.length_b   1.000
_cell.length_c   1.000
_cell.angle_alpha   90.00
_cell.angle_beta   90.00
_cell.angle_gamma   90.00
#
_symmetry.space_group_name_H-M   'P 1'
#
loop_
_entity.id
_entity.type
_entity.pdbx_description
1 polymer ?
#
loop_
_entity_poly.entity_id
_entity_poly.type
_entity_poly.pdbx_seq_one_letter_code
_entity_poly.pdbx_strand_id
1 'polypeptide(L)'
;MNSTEKNEFCHYFYGHDTSSWKGEYRYHRHGLLDDIPHRKIARSVIIIRSSDLEKARNHIRDNVQEIHVRTIILTDEDKEALEPDNHTRNEQ
;
A
#
# COMPACT_ATOMS: atom_id res chain seq x y z
N MET A 1 -6.05 -8.16 -16.04
CA MET A 1 -6.94 -7.15 -15.44
C MET A 1 -7.29 -6.10 -16.47
N ASN A 2 -8.57 -5.77 -16.58
CA ASN A 2 -9.05 -4.60 -17.30
C ASN A 2 -8.79 -3.31 -16.49
N SER A 3 -9.11 -2.14 -17.05
CA SER A 3 -8.83 -0.85 -16.37
C SER A 3 -9.60 -0.66 -15.07
N THR A 4 -10.82 -1.19 -14.98
CA THR A 4 -11.67 -1.07 -13.78
C THR A 4 -11.12 -1.94 -12.65
N GLU A 5 -10.84 -3.21 -12.94
CA GLU A 5 -10.24 -4.16 -12.00
C GLU A 5 -8.89 -3.66 -11.48
N LYS A 6 -8.08 -3.05 -12.35
CA LYS A 6 -6.81 -2.44 -11.95
C LYS A 6 -7.01 -1.27 -10.99
N ASN A 7 -8.05 -0.47 -11.18
CA ASN A 7 -8.35 0.66 -10.32
C ASN A 7 -8.88 0.21 -8.95
N GLU A 8 -9.79 -0.78 -8.95
CA GLU A 8 -10.29 -1.42 -7.73
C GLU A 8 -9.16 -2.06 -6.93
N PHE A 9 -8.26 -2.79 -7.60
CA PHE A 9 -7.05 -3.30 -6.96
C PHE A 9 -6.20 -2.19 -6.37
N CYS A 10 -5.98 -1.09 -7.10
CA CYS A 10 -5.22 0.04 -6.59
C CYS A 10 -5.88 0.66 -5.34
N HIS A 11 -7.19 0.84 -5.32
CA HIS A 11 -7.93 1.34 -4.15
C HIS A 11 -7.82 0.39 -2.95
N TYR A 12 -7.90 -0.91 -3.20
CA TYR A 12 -7.77 -1.94 -2.16
C TYR A 12 -6.34 -2.02 -1.60
N PHE A 13 -5.34 -1.84 -2.46
CA PHE A 13 -3.94 -2.00 -2.10
C PHE A 13 -3.33 -0.74 -1.48
N TYR A 14 -3.57 0.43 -2.06
CA TYR A 14 -3.00 1.71 -1.64
C TYR A 14 -3.92 2.54 -0.74
N GLY A 15 -5.18 2.14 -0.59
CA GLY A 15 -6.22 3.04 -0.10
C GLY A 15 -6.64 4.04 -1.16
N HIS A 16 -7.69 4.81 -0.88
CA HIS A 16 -8.10 5.93 -1.72
C HIS A 16 -8.95 6.95 -0.97
N ASP A 17 -8.76 8.22 -1.33
CA ASP A 17 -9.60 9.31 -0.85
C ASP A 17 -10.92 9.33 -1.61
N THR A 18 -11.99 9.48 -0.85
CA THR A 18 -13.35 9.56 -1.39
C THR A 18 -14.04 10.79 -0.84
N SER A 19 -15.08 11.24 -1.54
CA SER A 19 -15.94 12.30 -1.05
C SER A 19 -17.41 11.98 -1.20
N SER A 20 -18.24 12.52 -0.31
CA SER A 20 -19.69 12.46 -0.38
C SER A 20 -20.30 13.86 -0.19
N TRP A 21 -21.61 14.01 -0.47
CA TRP A 21 -22.33 15.29 -0.43
C TRP A 21 -21.63 16.42 -1.20
N LYS A 22 -21.42 16.22 -2.51
CA LYS A 22 -20.76 17.21 -3.38
C LYS A 22 -19.39 17.70 -2.86
N GLY A 23 -18.69 16.88 -2.06
CA GLY A 23 -17.36 17.20 -1.56
C GLY A 23 -17.31 17.75 -0.14
N GLU A 24 -18.44 17.90 0.55
CA GLU A 24 -18.47 18.35 1.96
C GLU A 24 -17.80 17.35 2.91
N TYR A 25 -17.96 16.05 2.67
CA TYR A 25 -17.32 15.03 3.47
C TYR A 25 -16.23 14.35 2.66
N ARG A 26 -15.00 14.37 3.18
CA ARG A 26 -13.87 13.61 2.64
C ARG A 26 -13.49 12.54 3.65
N TYR A 27 -13.24 11.34 3.16
CA TYR A 27 -12.76 10.26 4.00
C TYR A 27 -11.82 9.36 3.20
N HIS A 28 -10.78 8.89 3.88
CA HIS A 28 -9.83 7.94 3.35
C HIS A 28 -10.34 6.51 3.55
N ARG A 29 -10.47 5.75 2.47
CA ARG A 29 -10.73 4.32 2.55
C ARG A 29 -9.40 3.59 2.61
N HIS A 30 -9.11 3.03 3.77
CA HIS A 30 -7.89 2.31 4.10
C HIS A 30 -7.63 1.13 3.15
N GLY A 31 -6.38 1.01 2.70
CA GLY A 31 -5.85 -0.15 1.98
C GLY A 31 -4.74 -0.86 2.75
N LEU A 32 -4.19 -1.93 2.16
CA LEU A 32 -3.12 -2.72 2.79
C LEU A 32 -1.90 -1.89 3.20
N LEU A 33 -1.46 -1.00 2.29
CA LEU A 33 -0.22 -0.26 2.45
C LEU A 33 -0.28 0.83 3.52
N ASP A 34 -1.47 1.19 3.98
CA ASP A 34 -1.65 2.10 5.12
C ASP A 34 -1.31 1.41 6.45
N ASP A 35 -1.33 0.08 6.50
CA ASP A 35 -0.97 -0.69 7.69
C ASP A 35 0.49 -1.13 7.74
N ILE A 36 1.22 -1.07 6.62
CA ILE A 36 2.56 -1.63 6.52
C ILE A 36 3.56 -0.55 6.08
N PRO A 37 4.67 -0.37 6.81
CA PRO A 37 5.77 0.45 6.33
C PRO A 37 6.24 -0.08 4.97
N HIS A 38 6.29 0.81 3.99
CA HIS A 38 6.60 0.45 2.63
C HIS A 38 7.28 1.61 1.91
N ARG A 39 8.10 1.25 0.91
CA ARG A 39 8.67 2.20 -0.03
C ARG A 39 8.23 1.88 -1.44
N LYS A 40 7.70 2.89 -2.13
CA LYS A 40 7.23 2.76 -3.50
C LYS A 40 8.36 3.08 -4.48
N ILE A 41 8.78 2.07 -5.25
CA ILE A 41 9.81 2.23 -6.30
C ILE A 41 9.16 2.54 -7.65
N ALA A 42 8.05 1.85 -7.95
CA ALA A 42 7.24 2.09 -9.14
C ALA A 42 5.77 1.78 -8.83
N ARG A 43 4.90 1.93 -9.84
CA ARG A 43 3.45 1.69 -9.67
C ARG A 43 3.08 0.30 -9.16
N SER A 44 3.89 -0.71 -9.46
CA SER A 44 3.66 -2.12 -9.10
C SER A 44 4.89 -2.76 -8.46
N VAL A 45 5.85 -1.94 -8.01
CA VAL A 45 7.08 -2.39 -7.35
C VAL A 45 7.20 -1.64 -6.05
N ILE A 46 7.12 -2.37 -4.95
CA ILE A 46 7.24 -1.85 -3.61
C ILE A 46 8.29 -2.65 -2.85
N ILE A 47 8.88 -2.01 -1.86
CA ILE A 47 9.72 -2.63 -0.85
C ILE A 47 8.91 -2.62 0.43
N ILE A 48 8.86 -3.77 1.10
CA ILE A 48 8.23 -3.95 2.42
C ILE A 48 9.23 -4.65 3.32
N ARG A 49 9.00 -4.59 4.63
CA ARG A 49 9.76 -5.42 5.58
C ARG A 49 9.46 -6.88 5.31
N SER A 50 10.46 -7.74 5.50
CA SER A 50 10.28 -9.19 5.38
C SER A 50 9.23 -9.75 6.33
N SER A 51 9.04 -9.13 7.50
CA SER A 51 8.00 -9.47 8.49
C SER A 51 6.57 -9.28 7.97
N ASP A 52 6.36 -8.35 7.04
CA ASP A 52 5.04 -8.00 6.51
C ASP A 52 4.68 -8.80 5.25
N LEU A 53 5.61 -9.64 4.75
CA LEU A 53 5.46 -10.38 3.50
C LEU A 53 4.21 -11.27 3.48
N GLU A 54 3.98 -12.06 4.53
CA GLU A 54 2.83 -12.97 4.57
C GLU A 54 1.51 -12.21 4.66
N LYS A 55 1.47 -11.08 5.39
CA LYS A 55 0.29 -10.19 5.43
C LYS A 55 -0.02 -9.68 4.03
N ALA A 56 1.00 -9.15 3.33
CA ALA A 56 0.83 -8.63 1.98
C ALA A 56 0.42 -9.70 0.97
N ARG A 57 1.08 -10.86 1.01
CA ARG A 57 0.80 -12.00 0.12
C ARG A 57 -0.63 -12.50 0.29
N ASN A 58 -1.09 -12.69 1.53
CA ASN A 58 -2.44 -13.16 1.80
C ASN A 58 -3.51 -12.16 1.34
N HIS A 59 -3.22 -10.86 1.41
CA HIS A 59 -4.16 -9.82 1.00
C HIS A 59 -4.35 -9.78 -0.53
N ILE A 60 -3.29 -9.99 -1.30
CA ILE A 60 -3.34 -9.83 -2.77
C ILE A 60 -3.50 -11.14 -3.55
N ARG A 61 -3.34 -12.31 -2.91
CA ARG A 61 -3.33 -13.63 -3.57
C ARG A 61 -4.55 -13.86 -4.46
N ASP A 62 -5.73 -13.42 -4.04
CA ASP A 62 -6.98 -13.70 -4.75
C ASP A 62 -7.21 -12.70 -5.90
N ASN A 63 -6.46 -11.60 -5.94
CA ASN A 63 -6.58 -10.52 -6.92
C ASN A 63 -5.44 -10.50 -7.95
N VAL A 64 -4.33 -11.19 -7.69
CA VAL A 64 -3.11 -11.11 -8.51
C VAL A 64 -2.68 -12.51 -8.94
N GLN A 65 -2.55 -12.70 -10.25
CA GLN A 65 -2.19 -13.98 -10.86
C GLN A 65 -0.74 -14.39 -10.60
N GLU A 66 0.17 -13.41 -10.54
CA GLU A 66 1.60 -13.65 -10.38
C GLU A 66 2.24 -12.61 -9.44
N ILE A 67 3.00 -13.09 -8.45
CA ILE A 67 3.70 -12.26 -7.47
C ILE A 67 5.18 -12.63 -7.50
N HIS A 68 6.04 -11.66 -7.74
CA HIS A 68 7.48 -11.82 -7.63
C HIS A 68 7.98 -11.22 -6.31
N VAL A 69 8.66 -12.05 -5.52
CA VAL A 69 9.32 -11.62 -4.28
C VAL A 69 10.83 -11.72 -4.47
N ARG A 70 11.55 -10.68 -4.04
CA ARG A 70 13.02 -10.62 -4.06
C ARG A 70 13.50 -9.99 -2.76
N THR A 71 14.59 -10.52 -2.23
CA THR A 71 15.36 -9.87 -1.16
C THR A 71 16.39 -8.97 -1.80
N ILE A 72 16.51 -7.75 -1.29
CA ILE A 72 17.40 -6.71 -1.81
C ILE A 72 18.28 -6.14 -0.68
N ILE A 73 19.35 -5.45 -1.05
CA ILE A 73 20.13 -4.64 -0.12
C ILE A 73 19.45 -3.27 -0.03
N LEU A 74 19.12 -2.83 1.19
CA LEU A 74 18.46 -1.56 1.44
C LEU A 74 19.46 -0.39 1.34
N THR A 75 19.09 0.63 0.59
CA THR A 75 19.67 1.97 0.68
C THR A 75 19.25 2.65 1.98
N ASP A 76 19.91 3.74 2.36
CA ASP A 76 19.55 4.46 3.59
C ASP A 76 18.14 5.07 3.50
N GLU A 77 17.73 5.53 2.32
CA GLU A 77 16.35 6.00 2.09
C GLU A 77 15.31 4.87 2.17
N ASP A 78 15.69 3.63 1.84
CA ASP A 78 14.80 2.47 2.04
C ASP A 78 14.65 2.16 3.53
N LYS A 79 15.72 2.26 4.31
CA LYS A 79 15.67 2.02 5.75
C LYS A 79 14.76 3.05 6.43
N GLU A 80 14.95 4.33 6.12
CA GLU A 80 14.11 5.41 6.67
C GLU A 80 12.62 5.21 6.37
N ALA A 81 12.27 4.84 5.13
CA ALA A 81 10.88 4.58 4.76
C ALA A 81 10.28 3.29 5.37
N LEU A 82 11.12 2.37 5.84
CA LEU A 82 10.71 1.11 6.48
C LEU A 82 10.82 1.16 8.00
N GLU A 83 11.31 2.26 8.57
CA GLU A 83 11.21 2.49 10.01
C GLU A 83 9.73 2.43 10.40
N PRO A 84 9.38 1.76 11.51
CA PRO A 84 8.02 1.76 12.01
C PRO A 84 7.62 3.19 12.35
N ASP A 85 6.82 3.79 11.49
CA ASP A 85 6.40 5.16 11.66
C ASP A 85 5.45 5.27 12.85
N ASN A 86 5.77 6.19 13.77
CA ASN A 86 4.90 6.66 14.87
C ASN A 86 3.70 7.46 14.31
N HIS A 87 3.12 7.06 13.17
CA HIS A 87 2.03 7.77 12.50
C HIS A 87 0.69 7.56 13.23
N THR A 88 0.66 7.99 14.49
CA THR A 88 -0.58 8.43 15.13
C THR A 88 -0.92 9.77 14.51
N ARG A 89 -2.01 9.80 13.73
CA ARG A 89 -2.89 10.95 13.48
C ARG A 89 -2.26 12.33 13.64
N ASN A 90 -1.93 12.98 12.52
CA ASN A 90 -1.99 14.44 12.46
C ASN A 90 -2.88 14.84 11.29
N GLU A 91 -4.19 14.65 11.49
CA GLU A 91 -5.19 15.53 10.88
C GLU A 91 -5.49 16.61 11.94
N GLN A 92 -4.96 17.81 11.74
CA GLN A 92 -5.45 19.06 12.34
C GLN A 92 -6.11 19.89 11.25
#